data_AF-A0A0H3GRK3-F1
#
_entry.id   AF-A0A0H3GRK3-F1
#
_cell.length_a   1.000
_cell.length_b   1.000
_cell.length_c   1.000
_cell.angle_alpha   90.00
_cell.angle_beta   90.00
_cell.angle_gamma   90.00
#
_symmetry.space_group_name_H-M   'P 1'
#
loop_
_entity.id
_entity.type
_entity.pdbx_description
1 polymer ?
#
loop_
_entity_poly.entity_id
_entity_poly.type
_entity_poly.pdbx_seq_one_letter_code
_entity_poly.pdbx_strand_id
1 'polypeptide(L)'
;MGLSGSEWTNDWYASDYYSHSPVNDPQGPAQGTKKVLRGYIGGDRQYALTMFRQSKLPVPKIDKDDDYEKYGVGPQYVFRCVVNK
;
A
#
# COMPACT_ATOMS: atom_id res chain seq x y z
N MET A 1 -0.09 -11.13 6.50
CA MET A 1 0.72 -10.01 5.95
C MET A 1 1.28 -9.21 7.11
N GLY A 2 2.47 -8.63 6.95
CA GLY A 2 3.35 -8.23 8.05
C GLY A 2 2.70 -7.31 9.09
N LEU A 3 2.85 -7.67 10.36
CA LEU A 3 2.40 -6.88 11.51
C LEU A 3 3.36 -5.73 11.85
N SER A 4 4.43 -5.58 11.07
CA SER A 4 5.52 -4.63 11.33
C SER A 4 5.28 -3.25 10.72
N GLY A 5 4.31 -3.09 9.81
CA GLY A 5 4.09 -1.82 9.11
C GLY A 5 3.02 -1.88 8.03
N SER A 6 2.83 -0.75 7.36
CA SER A 6 2.04 -0.66 6.14
C SER A 6 2.94 -0.93 4.94
N GLU A 7 2.78 -2.10 4.33
CA GLU A 7 3.56 -2.58 3.20
C GLU A 7 3.05 -1.95 1.88
N TRP A 8 3.90 -1.19 1.20
CA TRP A 8 3.65 -0.69 -0.16
C TRP A 8 3.58 -1.85 -1.16
N THR A 9 2.64 -1.73 -2.10
CA THR A 9 2.54 -2.64 -3.24
C THR A 9 2.67 -1.87 -4.56
N ASN A 10 3.00 -2.60 -5.63
CA ASN A 10 3.13 -1.99 -6.95
C ASN A 10 1.79 -1.48 -7.51
N ASP A 11 0.69 -2.10 -7.14
CA ASP A 11 -0.65 -1.82 -7.67
C ASP A 11 -1.10 -0.37 -7.38
N TRP A 12 -1.77 0.22 -8.37
CA TRP A 12 -2.60 1.40 -8.13
C TRP A 12 -3.89 1.01 -7.37
N TYR A 13 -4.40 1.93 -6.56
CA TYR A 13 -5.64 1.73 -5.84
C TYR A 13 -6.83 2.23 -6.66
N ALA A 14 -7.80 1.34 -6.86
CA ALA A 14 -9.18 1.68 -7.21
C ALA A 14 -10.11 0.77 -6.38
N SER A 15 -11.15 1.36 -5.81
CA SER A 15 -12.06 0.68 -4.86
C SER A 15 -12.87 -0.44 -5.50
N ASP A 16 -13.16 -0.30 -6.79
CA ASP A 16 -13.96 -1.20 -7.63
C ASP A 16 -13.11 -2.14 -8.49
N TYR A 17 -11.77 -2.08 -8.38
CA TYR A 17 -10.88 -2.79 -9.30
C TYR A 17 -11.19 -4.28 -9.40
N TYR A 18 -11.41 -4.96 -8.27
CA TYR A 18 -11.67 -6.40 -8.27
C TYR A 18 -13.05 -6.79 -8.82
N SER A 19 -13.97 -5.82 -9.00
CA SER A 19 -15.25 -6.07 -9.68
C SER A 19 -15.08 -6.24 -11.20
N HIS A 20 -13.97 -5.79 -11.76
CA HIS A 20 -13.71 -5.76 -13.21
C HIS A 20 -12.35 -6.34 -13.60
N SER A 21 -11.59 -6.88 -12.65
CA SER A 21 -10.24 -7.40 -12.89
C SER A 21 -10.28 -8.77 -13.56
N PRO A 22 -9.18 -9.19 -14.21
CA PRO A 22 -8.95 -10.60 -14.52
C PRO A 22 -9.09 -11.45 -13.25
N VAL A 23 -9.60 -12.67 -13.40
CA VAL A 23 -9.72 -13.64 -12.30
C VAL A 23 -8.33 -14.11 -11.85
N ASN A 24 -7.43 -14.30 -12.81
CA ASN A 24 -6.08 -14.80 -12.57
C ASN A 24 -5.08 -13.65 -12.68
N ASP A 25 -4.21 -13.54 -11.67
CA ASP A 25 -3.12 -12.57 -11.57
C ASP A 25 -3.52 -11.09 -11.83
N PRO A 26 -4.46 -10.53 -11.05
CA PRO A 26 -4.87 -9.14 -11.21
C PRO A 26 -3.74 -8.17 -10.81
N GLN A 27 -3.27 -7.35 -11.76
CA GLN A 27 -2.11 -6.46 -11.63
C GLN A 27 -2.42 -5.04 -11.09
N GLY A 28 -3.68 -4.77 -10.72
CA GLY A 28 -4.15 -3.42 -10.43
C GLY A 28 -4.57 -2.64 -11.68
N PRO A 29 -5.17 -1.44 -11.50
CA PRO A 29 -5.42 -0.51 -12.59
C PRO A 29 -4.11 -0.05 -13.24
N ALA A 30 -4.14 0.27 -14.54
CA ALA A 30 -2.97 0.75 -15.26
C ALA A 30 -2.43 2.10 -14.73
N GLN A 31 -3.32 2.95 -14.19
CA GLN A 31 -3.00 4.27 -13.65
C GLN A 31 -3.82 4.55 -12.39
N GLY A 32 -3.37 5.48 -11.55
CA GLY A 32 -4.10 5.94 -10.38
C GLY A 32 -3.38 7.07 -9.66
N THR A 33 -4.02 7.62 -8.65
CA THR A 33 -3.45 8.70 -7.82
C THR A 33 -2.85 8.18 -6.51
N LYS A 34 -3.25 6.97 -6.08
CA LYS A 34 -2.80 6.35 -4.83
C LYS A 34 -2.32 4.93 -5.08
N LYS A 35 -1.24 4.53 -4.41
CA LYS A 35 -0.77 3.14 -4.39
C LYS A 35 -1.44 2.36 -3.27
N VAL A 36 -1.59 1.06 -3.47
CA VAL A 36 -2.15 0.15 -2.47
C VAL A 36 -1.13 -0.05 -1.32
N LEU A 37 -1.67 -0.12 -0.11
CA LEU A 37 -0.97 -0.47 1.12
C LEU A 37 -1.64 -1.70 1.73
N ARG A 38 -0.83 -2.62 2.29
CA ARG A 38 -1.27 -3.83 2.97
C ARG A 38 -0.68 -3.92 4.38
N GLY A 39 -1.36 -4.63 5.28
CA GLY A 39 -0.90 -4.78 6.66
C GLY A 39 -1.06 -3.50 7.49
N TYR A 40 -0.67 -3.57 8.76
CA TYR A 40 -0.75 -2.44 9.69
C TYR A 40 0.23 -2.66 10.85
N ILE A 41 0.72 -1.57 11.45
CA ILE A 41 1.61 -1.67 12.62
C ILE A 41 0.85 -2.29 13.80
N GLY A 42 1.38 -3.36 14.37
CA GLY A 42 0.85 -3.96 15.60
C GLY A 42 -0.33 -4.91 15.40
N GLY A 43 -0.89 -5.02 14.19
CA GLY A 43 -1.87 -6.08 13.88
C GLY A 43 -3.32 -5.87 14.32
N ASP A 44 -3.60 -4.90 15.18
CA ASP A 44 -4.92 -4.82 15.86
C ASP A 44 -6.03 -4.08 15.08
N ARG A 45 -5.71 -3.44 13.96
CA ARG A 45 -6.71 -2.74 13.14
C ARG A 45 -7.25 -3.64 12.04
N GLN A 46 -8.46 -3.37 11.55
CA GLN A 46 -9.03 -4.03 10.36
C GLN A 46 -8.08 -4.03 9.15
N TYR A 47 -7.18 -3.05 9.10
CA TYR A 47 -6.12 -2.90 8.11
C TYR A 47 -5.06 -4.02 8.12
N ALA A 48 -4.93 -4.75 9.23
CA ALA A 48 -4.05 -5.91 9.34
C ALA A 48 -4.64 -7.18 8.71
N LEU A 49 -5.95 -7.20 8.43
CA LEU A 49 -6.60 -8.33 7.77
C LEU A 49 -6.10 -8.48 6.33
N THR A 50 -5.98 -9.72 5.87
CA THR A 50 -5.38 -10.04 4.56
C THR A 50 -6.18 -9.52 3.37
N MET A 51 -7.50 -9.34 3.53
CA MET A 51 -8.37 -8.83 2.48
C MET A 51 -8.39 -7.30 2.40
N PHE A 52 -7.92 -6.59 3.42
CA PHE A 52 -8.04 -5.14 3.44
C PHE A 52 -7.00 -4.48 2.52
N ARG A 53 -7.46 -3.50 1.73
CA ARG A 53 -6.61 -2.66 0.87
C ARG A 53 -6.70 -1.22 1.35
N GLN A 54 -5.64 -0.75 1.99
CA GLN A 54 -5.44 0.67 2.25
C GLN A 54 -4.89 1.35 1.00
N SER A 55 -4.89 2.69 0.98
CA SER A 55 -4.21 3.44 -0.07
C SER A 55 -3.68 4.77 0.42
N LYS A 56 -2.57 5.19 -0.19
CA LYS A 56 -1.97 6.51 0.06
C LYS A 56 -1.35 7.05 -1.22
N LEU A 57 -1.22 8.38 -1.31
CA LEU A 57 -0.50 9.01 -2.41
C LEU A 57 0.93 8.46 -2.47
N PRO A 58 1.52 8.26 -3.67
CA PRO A 58 2.89 7.77 -3.84
C PRO A 58 3.93 8.87 -3.53
N VAL A 59 3.67 9.66 -2.49
CA VAL A 59 4.59 10.67 -1.99
C VAL A 59 4.94 10.27 -0.55
N PRO A 60 6.20 10.39 -0.14
CA PRO A 60 6.66 10.02 1.21
C PRO A 60 6.15 10.93 2.33
N LYS A 61 5.14 11.76 2.09
CA LYS A 61 4.56 12.68 3.08
C LYS A 61 3.58 11.95 4.02
N ILE A 62 3.82 12.06 5.32
CA ILE A 62 2.91 11.60 6.36
C ILE A 62 1.70 12.53 6.41
N ASP A 63 1.98 13.83 6.53
CA ASP A 63 1.03 14.95 6.62
C ASP A 63 1.29 15.98 5.51
N LYS A 64 0.36 16.93 5.33
CA LYS A 64 0.46 17.96 4.28
C LYS A 64 1.75 18.81 4.36
N ASP A 65 2.23 19.03 5.58
CA ASP A 65 3.39 19.87 5.89
C ASP A 65 4.66 19.04 6.16
N ASP A 66 4.62 17.73 5.86
CA ASP A 66 5.77 16.85 6.08
C ASP A 66 6.93 17.16 5.12
N ASP A 67 8.09 17.44 5.70
CA ASP A 67 9.37 17.68 5.03
C ASP A 67 10.19 16.39 5.07
N TYR A 68 9.72 15.39 4.30
CA TYR A 68 10.39 14.09 4.20
C TYR A 68 11.80 14.20 3.61
N GLU A 69 12.12 15.28 2.89
CA GLU A 69 13.47 15.48 2.35
C GLU A 69 14.45 15.77 3.49
N LYS A 70 13.99 16.47 4.52
CA LYS A 70 14.76 16.73 5.74
C LYS A 70 14.70 15.58 6.76
N TYR A 71 13.53 15.00 6.98
CA TYR A 71 13.29 14.04 8.06
C TYR A 71 13.26 12.57 7.62
N GLY A 72 13.32 12.32 6.32
CA GLY A 72 13.20 10.98 5.75
C GLY A 72 11.76 10.48 5.67
N VAL A 73 11.60 9.22 5.25
CA VAL A 73 10.30 8.56 5.16
C VAL A 73 9.94 7.94 6.51
N GLY A 74 8.69 8.11 6.95
CA GLY A 74 8.22 7.56 8.21
C GLY A 74 8.40 6.03 8.34
N PRO A 75 8.86 5.52 9.49
CA PRO A 75 9.20 4.11 9.68
C PRO A 75 8.00 3.16 9.62
N GLN A 76 6.77 3.69 9.64
CA GLN A 76 5.55 2.91 9.47
C GLN A 76 5.39 2.33 8.07
N TYR A 77 6.08 2.89 7.08
CA TYR A 77 6.00 2.44 5.69
C TYR A 77 7.14 1.49 5.40
N VAL A 78 6.78 0.30 4.92
CA VAL A 78 7.72 -0.76 4.58
C VAL A 78 7.37 -1.32 3.20
N PHE A 79 8.19 -2.20 2.67
CA PHE A 79 7.89 -2.96 1.46
C PHE A 79 8.53 -4.34 1.56
N ARG A 80 7.99 -5.28 0.80
CA ARG A 80 8.54 -6.63 0.67
C ARG A 80 8.94 -6.84 -0.78
N CYS A 81 10.18 -7.23 -0.99
CA CYS A 81 10.64 -7.58 -2.33
C CYS A 81 9.92 -8.84 -2.82
N VAL A 82 9.52 -8.83 -4.09
CA VAL A 82 8.95 -9.98 -4.80
C VAL A 82 9.75 -10.17 -6.07
N VAL A 83 10.04 -11.42 -6.42
CA VAL A 83 10.71 -11.80 -7.65
C VAL A 83 9.84 -12.84 -8.34
N ASN A 84 9.46 -12.57 -9.60
CA ASN A 84 8.79 -13.54 -10.44
C ASN A 84 9.86 -14.47 -11.02
N LYS A 85 9.67 -15.78 -10.85
CA LYS A 85 10.52 -16.80 -11.48
C LYS A 85 10.10 -17.05 -12.91
#